data_AF-A0A348YAI5-F1
#
_entry.id   AF-A0A348YAI5-F1
#
_cell.length_a   1.000
_cell.length_b   1.000
_cell.length_c   1.000
_cell.angle_alpha   90.00
_cell.angle_beta   90.00
_cell.angle_gamma   90.00
#
_symmetry.space_group_name_H-M   'P 1'
#
loop_
_entity.id
_entity.type
_entity.pdbx_description
1 polymer ?
#
loop_
_entity_poly.entity_id
_entity_poly.type
_entity_poly.pdbx_seq_one_letter_code
_entity_poly.pdbx_strand_id
1 'polypeptide(L)' 'MKILVMNPNSTASMTDKIVESARQKASVGTEIIGASGTDAPASI' A
#
# COMPACT_ATOMS: atom_id res chain seq x y z
N MET A 1 -1.74 14.73 6.79
CA MET A 1 -1.45 13.49 7.55
C MET A 1 -0.82 12.50 6.58
N LYS A 2 0.11 11.65 7.03
CA LYS A 2 0.72 10.61 6.17
C LYS A 2 0.35 9.23 6.70
N ILE A 3 -0.09 8.33 5.83
CA ILE A 3 -0.42 6.94 6.17
C ILE A 3 0.47 6.01 5.34
N LEU A 4 1.22 5.16 6.02
CA LEU A 4 1.93 4.05 5.40
C LEU A 4 0.98 2.86 5.26
N VAL A 5 0.81 2.37 4.05
CA VAL A 5 0.06 1.16 3.75
C VAL A 5 1.04 0.07 3.34
N MET A 6 1.30 -0.85 4.28
CA MET A 6 2.23 -1.96 4.09
C MET A 6 1.49 -3.17 3.53
N ASN A 7 1.92 -3.60 2.35
CA ASN A 7 1.57 -4.91 1.83
C ASN A 7 2.49 -5.96 2.49
N PRO A 8 1.94 -6.97 3.20
CA PRO A 8 2.73 -8.01 3.86
C PRO A 8 3.38 -8.98 2.87
N ASN A 9 2.98 -8.98 1.59
CA ASN A 9 3.62 -9.76 0.54
C ASN A 9 4.59 -8.91 -0.30
N SER A 10 5.40 -9.56 -1.13
CA SER A 10 6.43 -8.93 -1.98
C SER A 10 5.92 -8.49 -3.36
N THR A 11 4.64 -8.70 -3.67
CA THR A 11 4.09 -8.38 -5.00
C THR A 11 3.82 -6.87 -5.14
N ALA A 12 4.68 -6.18 -5.89
CA ALA A 12 4.60 -4.75 -6.13
C ALA A 12 3.24 -4.31 -6.73
N SER A 13 2.74 -5.03 -7.74
CA SER A 13 1.46 -4.70 -8.39
C SER A 13 0.24 -4.84 -7.46
N MET A 14 0.35 -5.65 -6.40
CA MET A 14 -0.67 -5.72 -5.36
C MET A 14 -0.61 -4.48 -4.47
N THR A 15 0.59 -4.03 -4.10
CA THR A 15 0.82 -2.78 -3.36
C THR A 15 0.23 -1.59 -4.11
N ASP A 16 0.43 -1.51 -5.43
CA ASP A 16 -0.12 -0.44 -6.26
C ASP A 16 -1.66 -0.39 -6.18
N LYS A 17 -2.32 -1.55 -6.30
CA LYS A 17 -3.79 -1.65 -6.19
C LYS A 17 -4.30 -1.28 -4.80
N ILE A 18 -3.58 -1.68 -3.75
CA ILE A 18 -3.92 -1.32 -2.37
C ILE A 18 -3.80 0.20 -2.19
N VAL A 19 -2.71 0.81 -2.65
CA VAL A 19 -2.47 2.27 -2.57
C VAL A 19 -3.54 3.04 -3.34
N GLU A 20 -3.89 2.59 -4.55
CA GLU A 20 -4.95 3.18 -5.35
C GLU A 20 -6.29 3.15 -4.60
N SER A 21 -6.66 1.99 -4.05
CA SER A 21 -7.90 1.81 -3.29
C SER A 21 -7.93 2.69 -2.03
N ALA A 22 -6.81 2.80 -1.31
CA ALA A 22 -6.68 3.63 -0.13
C ALA A 22 -6.83 5.13 -0.48
N ARG A 23 -6.20 5.58 -1.58
CA ARG A 23 -6.31 6.97 -2.06
C ARG A 23 -7.74 7.38 -2.39
N GLN A 24 -8.54 6.47 -2.94
CA GLN A 24 -9.95 6.73 -3.26
C GLN A 24 -10.83 7.04 -2.04
N LYS A 25 -10.40 6.65 -0.82
CA LYS A 25 -11.14 6.86 0.44
C LYS A 25 -10.46 7.85 1.38
N ALA A 26 -9.25 8.27 1.05
CA ALA A 26 -8.47 9.19 1.87
C ALA A 26 -9.13 10.58 1.89
N SER A 27 -9.24 11.19 3.09
CA SER A 27 -9.67 12.58 3.21
C SER A 27 -8.63 13.54 2.62
N VAL A 28 -9.08 14.73 2.20
CA VAL A 28 -8.21 15.80 1.68
C VAL A 28 -7.05 16.07 2.64
N GLY A 29 -5.83 16.19 2.09
CA GLY A 29 -4.61 16.41 2.88
C GLY A 29 -4.02 15.12 3.50
N THR A 30 -4.57 13.95 3.19
CA THR A 30 -3.98 12.66 3.54
C THR A 30 -3.12 12.14 2.39
N GLU A 31 -1.84 11.89 2.68
CA GLU A 31 -0.90 11.26 1.76
C GLU A 31 -0.84 9.76 2.04
N ILE A 32 -1.02 8.93 1.00
CA ILE A 32 -0.88 7.48 1.07
C ILE A 32 0.47 7.07 0.50
N ILE A 33 1.28 6.42 1.33
CA ILE A 33 2.61 5.89 1.01
C ILE A 33 2.51 4.37 0.98
N GLY A 34 2.85 3.74 -0.15
CA GLY A 34 2.86 2.29 -0.28
C GLY A 34 4.26 1.71 -0.04
N ALA A 35 4.31 0.53 0.56
CA ALA A 35 5.52 -0.29 0.63
C ALA A 35 5.17 -1.78 0.71
N SER A 36 6.13 -2.62 0.33
CA SER A 36 6.00 -4.09 0.27
C SER A 36 7.05 -4.76 1.15
N GLY A 37 6.76 -5.98 1.61
CA GLY A 37 7.76 -6.81 2.26
C GLY A 37 8.88 -7.21 1.28
N THR A 38 10.14 -7.12 1.69
CA THR A 38 11.30 -7.49 0.86
C THR A 38 11.63 -8.98 0.94
N ASP A 39 11.47 -9.60 2.12
CA ASP A 39 11.66 -11.04 2.36
C ASP A 39 10.31 -11.70 2.70
N ALA A 40 9.31 -11.43 1.86
CA ALA A 40 7.94 -11.89 2.04
C ALA A 40 7.51 -12.82 0.90
N PRO A 41 6.58 -13.76 1.14
CA PRO A 41 6.01 -14.56 0.07
C PRO A 41 5.34 -13.66 -0.96
N ALA A 42 5.16 -14.16 -2.20
CA ALA A 42 4.48 -13.40 -3.24
C ALA A 42 2.99 -13.16 -2.93
N SER A 43 2.37 -14.02 -2.12
CA SER A 43 0.96 -13.93 -1.71
C SER A 43 0.76 -14.46 -0.29
N ILE A 44 -0.27 -13.94 0.38
CA ILE A 44 -0.86 -14.45 1.64
C ILE A 44 -2.38 -14.58 1.46
#